data_AF-A0A3S4DRZ3-F1
#
_entry.id   AF-A0A3S4DRZ3-F1
#
_cell.length_a   1.000
_cell.length_b   1.000
_cell.length_c   1.000
_cell.angle_alpha   90.00
_cell.angle_beta   90.00
_cell.angle_gamma   90.00
#
_symmetry.space_group_name_H-M   'P 1'
#
loop_
_entity.id
_entity.type
_entity.pdbx_description
1 polymer ?
#
loop_
_entity_poly.entity_id
_entity_poly.type
_entity_poly.pdbx_seq_one_letter_code
_entity_poly.pdbx_strand_id
1 'polypeptide(L)'
;MDQLLSESGMRHHPVTPMTDSNLLRLMEAQAEGRCGLVNASEIDRGATVVQDKLRQLAQQDVRYAVLDALNEQHLLTQGQALKDMKLVTGGSGLAIGLARQWAQPGHSKAQAAGAPQGAKAVVLSGSCSTMTNRQVACYRQQAASHAIDVARCITADDRAAYAGELSAWVQQHADTNALARWCTPPPNRTPCNKSSASMG
;
A
#
# COMPACT_ATOMS: atom_id res chain seq x y z
N MET A 1 -3.97 -3.30 -16.09
CA MET A 1 -3.66 -1.94 -16.59
C MET A 1 -2.45 -2.08 -17.46
N ASP A 2 -2.57 -1.72 -18.73
CA ASP A 2 -1.53 -1.89 -19.75
C ASP A 2 -1.13 -0.49 -20.24
N GLN A 3 -0.55 0.30 -19.33
CA GLN A 3 -0.24 1.71 -19.57
C GLN A 3 1.10 2.05 -18.90
N LEU A 4 1.85 2.94 -19.54
CA LEU A 4 3.05 3.53 -18.98
C LEU A 4 2.72 4.38 -17.74
N LEU A 5 3.68 4.53 -16.82
CA LEU A 5 3.50 5.33 -15.59
C LEU A 5 3.06 6.77 -15.91
N SER A 6 3.70 7.38 -16.92
CA SER A 6 3.45 8.72 -17.43
C SER A 6 2.13 8.92 -18.17
N GLU A 7 1.40 7.84 -18.42
CA GLU A 7 0.08 7.82 -19.07
C GLU A 7 -1.01 7.32 -18.13
N SER A 8 -0.63 6.89 -16.93
CA SER A 8 -1.54 6.47 -15.87
C SER A 8 -2.08 7.65 -15.06
N GLY A 9 -2.98 7.38 -14.11
CA GLY A 9 -3.42 8.38 -13.13
C GLY A 9 -2.29 9.04 -12.34
N MET A 10 -1.11 8.40 -12.25
CA MET A 10 0.07 8.98 -11.58
C MET A 10 0.62 10.22 -12.29
N ARG A 11 0.34 10.41 -13.59
CA ARG A 11 0.74 11.62 -14.34
C ARG A 11 0.22 12.90 -13.68
N HIS A 12 -0.99 12.86 -13.13
CA HIS A 12 -1.66 13.99 -12.50
C HIS A 12 -1.79 13.81 -10.98
N HIS A 13 -0.92 13.00 -10.38
CA HIS A 13 -0.93 12.80 -8.93
C HIS A 13 -0.73 14.15 -8.22
N PRO A 14 -1.55 14.51 -7.21
CA PRO A 14 -1.59 15.87 -6.66
C PRO A 14 -0.32 16.29 -5.90
N VAL A 15 0.51 15.33 -5.48
CA VAL A 15 1.73 15.60 -4.70
C VAL A 15 2.99 15.23 -5.47
N THR A 16 2.94 14.17 -6.28
CA THR A 16 4.11 13.57 -6.93
C THR A 16 3.76 13.15 -8.36
N PRO A 17 3.47 14.10 -9.25
CA PRO A 17 3.10 13.80 -10.63
C PRO A 17 4.26 13.09 -11.34
N MET A 18 3.99 11.94 -11.93
CA MET A 18 4.98 11.12 -12.63
C MET A 18 4.82 11.31 -14.15
N THR A 19 5.60 12.21 -14.75
CA THR A 19 5.52 12.50 -16.20
C THR A 19 6.51 11.73 -17.06
N ASP A 20 7.38 10.93 -16.45
CA ASP A 20 8.31 10.01 -17.12
C ASP A 20 8.09 8.59 -16.58
N SER A 21 8.29 7.59 -17.44
CA SER A 21 8.18 6.17 -17.11
C SER A 21 9.52 5.45 -17.02
N ASN A 22 10.61 6.11 -17.41
CA ASN A 22 11.94 5.54 -17.33
C ASN A 22 12.53 5.70 -15.91
N LEU A 23 12.60 4.59 -15.17
CA LEU A 23 13.11 4.60 -13.80
C LEU A 23 14.59 5.02 -13.69
N LEU A 24 15.41 4.77 -14.70
CA LEU A 24 16.83 5.17 -14.67
C LEU A 24 16.91 6.70 -14.67
N ARG A 25 16.20 7.38 -15.57
CA ARG A 25 16.16 8.85 -15.62
C ARG A 25 15.54 9.45 -14.37
N LEU A 26 14.45 8.85 -13.87
CA LEU A 26 13.84 9.29 -12.61
C LEU A 26 14.80 9.19 -11.44
N MET A 27 15.61 8.12 -11.37
CA MET A 27 16.59 7.94 -10.30
C MET A 27 17.75 8.92 -10.43
N GLU A 28 18.34 9.05 -11.62
CA GLU A 28 19.47 9.96 -11.86
C GLU A 28 19.09 11.43 -11.66
N ALA A 29 17.83 11.82 -11.87
CA ALA A 29 17.36 13.18 -11.62
C ALA A 29 17.30 13.56 -10.13
N GLN A 30 17.33 12.58 -9.21
CA GLN A 30 17.15 12.80 -7.78
C GLN A 30 18.27 12.20 -6.91
N ALA A 31 19.34 11.71 -7.53
CA ALA A 31 20.42 11.01 -6.84
C ALA A 31 21.78 11.35 -7.45
N GLU A 32 22.85 11.11 -6.67
CA GLU A 32 24.22 11.26 -7.15
C GLU A 32 24.72 9.97 -7.78
N GLY A 33 25.23 10.06 -9.01
CA GLY A 33 25.80 8.94 -9.76
C GLY A 33 24.82 8.32 -10.76
N ARG A 34 25.27 7.25 -11.41
CA ARG A 34 24.56 6.65 -12.55
C ARG A 34 23.62 5.52 -12.13
N CYS A 35 22.56 5.35 -12.90
CA CYS A 35 21.62 4.24 -12.76
C CYS A 35 21.71 3.29 -13.96
N GLY A 36 21.90 1.99 -13.67
CA GLY A 36 21.95 0.92 -14.66
C GLY A 36 20.67 0.10 -14.69
N LEU A 37 20.62 -0.84 -15.62
CA LEU A 37 19.51 -1.78 -15.80
C LEU A 37 20.01 -3.21 -15.80
N VAL A 38 19.31 -4.08 -15.07
CA VAL A 38 19.29 -5.52 -15.31
C VAL A 38 17.93 -5.84 -15.95
N ASN A 39 17.94 -6.16 -17.23
CA ASN A 39 16.70 -6.33 -18.00
C ASN A 39 16.09 -7.72 -17.79
N ALA A 40 14.83 -7.89 -18.20
CA ALA A 40 14.08 -9.14 -18.02
C ALA A 40 14.84 -10.36 -18.58
N SER A 41 15.49 -10.24 -19.75
CA SER A 41 16.23 -11.35 -20.34
C SER A 41 17.47 -11.78 -19.53
N GLU A 42 18.09 -10.86 -18.79
CA GLU A 42 19.17 -11.18 -17.87
C GLU A 42 18.63 -11.86 -16.61
N ILE A 43 17.46 -11.43 -16.12
CA ILE A 43 16.75 -12.04 -14.99
C ILE A 43 16.30 -13.47 -15.33
N ASP A 44 15.78 -13.70 -16.54
CA ASP A 44 15.33 -15.02 -17.03
C ASP A 44 16.45 -16.06 -17.04
N ARG A 45 17.70 -15.63 -17.15
CA ARG A 45 18.88 -16.49 -17.13
C ARG A 45 19.34 -16.88 -15.72
N GLY A 46 18.65 -16.39 -14.69
CA GLY A 46 18.83 -16.82 -13.30
C GLY A 46 19.76 -15.96 -12.45
N ALA A 47 19.78 -16.25 -11.15
CA ALA A 47 20.34 -15.38 -10.13
C ALA A 47 21.85 -15.09 -10.30
N THR A 48 22.63 -16.07 -10.77
CA THR A 48 24.07 -15.89 -11.03
C THR A 48 24.32 -14.83 -12.11
N VAL A 49 23.54 -14.85 -13.20
CA VAL A 49 23.68 -13.85 -14.28
C VAL A 49 23.33 -12.45 -13.78
N VAL A 50 22.31 -12.34 -12.93
CA VAL A 50 21.94 -11.08 -12.27
C VAL A 50 23.09 -10.57 -11.38
N GLN A 51 23.70 -11.44 -10.58
CA GLN A 51 24.85 -11.08 -9.74
C GLN A 51 26.06 -10.63 -10.57
N ASP A 52 26.35 -11.33 -11.66
CA ASP A 52 27.44 -10.97 -12.58
C ASP A 52 27.19 -9.59 -13.22
N LYS A 53 25.96 -9.34 -13.65
CA LYS A 53 25.57 -8.06 -14.21
C LYS A 53 25.68 -6.93 -13.20
N LEU A 54 25.24 -7.14 -11.96
CA LEU A 54 25.38 -6.14 -10.89
C LEU A 54 26.85 -5.84 -10.58
N ARG A 55 27.72 -6.85 -10.58
CA ARG A 55 29.17 -6.66 -10.45
C ARG A 55 29.76 -5.86 -11.62
N GLN A 56 29.33 -6.16 -12.85
CA GLN A 56 29.76 -5.41 -14.02
C GLN A 56 29.33 -3.93 -13.94
N LEU A 57 28.09 -3.66 -13.52
CA LEU A 57 27.60 -2.29 -13.33
C LEU A 57 28.42 -1.56 -12.26
N ALA A 58 28.71 -2.22 -11.13
CA ALA A 58 29.54 -1.63 -10.08
C ALA A 58 30.97 -1.29 -10.57
N GLN A 59 31.57 -2.14 -11.41
CA GLN A 59 32.87 -1.87 -12.05
C GLN A 59 32.83 -0.68 -13.03
N GLN A 60 31.64 -0.31 -13.51
CA GLN A 60 31.41 0.86 -14.38
C GLN A 60 31.00 2.11 -13.59
N ASP A 61 31.21 2.10 -12.27
CA ASP A 61 30.84 3.19 -11.35
C ASP A 61 29.33 3.52 -11.36
N VAL A 62 28.49 2.52 -11.67
CA VAL A 62 27.03 2.62 -11.55
C VAL A 62 26.64 2.39 -10.09
N ARG A 63 25.92 3.34 -9.52
CA ARG A 63 25.55 3.34 -8.10
C ARG A 63 24.22 2.66 -7.81
N TYR A 64 23.31 2.68 -8.79
CA TYR A 64 21.96 2.13 -8.65
C TYR A 64 21.66 1.21 -9.82
N ALA A 65 20.91 0.13 -9.61
CA ALA A 65 20.44 -0.73 -10.69
C ALA A 65 18.93 -0.93 -10.57
N VAL A 66 18.21 -0.63 -11.64
CA VAL A 66 16.81 -1.05 -11.80
C VAL A 66 16.81 -2.48 -12.32
N LEU A 67 15.93 -3.32 -11.77
CA LEU A 67 15.77 -4.71 -12.18
C LEU A 67 14.35 -4.90 -12.70
N ASP A 68 14.21 -5.44 -13.91
CA ASP A 68 12.91 -5.74 -14.49
C ASP A 68 12.18 -6.85 -13.72
N ALA A 69 10.86 -6.71 -13.58
CA ALA A 69 9.98 -7.74 -13.04
C ALA A 69 8.66 -7.75 -13.82
N LEU A 70 8.43 -8.81 -14.60
CA LEU A 70 7.20 -8.99 -15.40
C LEU A 70 6.26 -10.01 -14.77
N ASN A 71 6.77 -10.85 -13.86
CA ASN A 71 6.06 -11.93 -13.21
C ASN A 71 6.69 -12.22 -11.84
N GLU A 72 6.04 -13.07 -11.04
CA GLU A 72 6.53 -13.44 -9.70
C GLU A 72 7.89 -14.15 -9.75
N GLN A 73 8.15 -14.98 -10.77
CA GLN A 73 9.40 -15.72 -10.90
C GLN A 73 10.61 -14.78 -10.96
N HIS A 74 10.48 -13.62 -11.63
CA HIS A 74 11.54 -12.61 -11.64
C HIS A 74 11.86 -12.13 -10.22
N LEU A 75 10.85 -11.88 -9.40
CA LEU A 75 11.03 -11.43 -8.01
C LEU A 75 11.75 -12.50 -7.17
N LEU A 76 11.49 -13.79 -7.42
CA LEU A 76 12.20 -14.89 -6.76
C LEU A 76 13.67 -14.94 -7.16
N THR A 77 13.96 -14.80 -8.46
CA THR A 77 15.32 -14.73 -8.97
C THR A 77 16.07 -13.52 -8.38
N GLN A 78 15.43 -12.35 -8.32
CA GLN A 78 15.97 -11.16 -7.67
C GLN A 78 16.26 -11.44 -6.19
N GLY A 79 15.32 -12.05 -5.46
CA GLY A 79 15.51 -12.44 -4.06
C GLY A 79 16.75 -13.30 -3.85
N GLN A 80 16.93 -14.33 -4.68
CA GLN A 80 18.12 -15.20 -4.63
C GLN A 80 19.41 -14.45 -4.97
N ALA A 81 19.39 -13.57 -5.98
CA ALA A 81 20.56 -12.81 -6.40
C ALA A 81 21.01 -11.78 -5.35
N LEU A 82 20.05 -11.17 -4.66
CA LEU A 82 20.26 -10.00 -3.80
C LEU A 82 20.37 -10.33 -2.30
N LYS A 83 20.19 -11.60 -1.89
CA LYS A 83 20.14 -12.01 -0.48
C LYS A 83 21.35 -11.59 0.37
N ASP A 84 22.52 -11.44 -0.26
CA ASP A 84 23.77 -11.09 0.41
C ASP A 84 24.12 -9.59 0.29
N MET A 85 23.28 -8.79 -0.37
CA MET A 85 23.46 -7.34 -0.46
C MET A 85 23.14 -6.67 0.88
N LYS A 86 24.03 -5.77 1.33
CA LYS A 86 23.86 -5.01 2.59
C LYS A 86 22.65 -4.08 2.56
N LEU A 87 22.29 -3.57 1.38
CA LEU A 87 21.17 -2.66 1.17
C LEU A 87 20.49 -2.98 -0.16
N VAL A 88 19.16 -3.03 -0.13
CA VAL A 88 18.29 -3.15 -1.30
C VAL A 88 17.14 -2.14 -1.17
N THR A 89 16.60 -1.70 -2.29
CA THR A 89 15.47 -0.75 -2.33
C THR A 89 14.42 -1.24 -3.31
N GLY A 90 13.13 -1.11 -2.97
CA GLY A 90 12.04 -1.51 -3.85
C GLY A 90 10.70 -1.54 -3.14
N GLY A 91 9.65 -1.88 -3.89
CA GLY A 91 8.32 -2.14 -3.34
C GLY A 91 8.21 -3.51 -2.66
N SER A 92 7.00 -3.86 -2.23
CA SER A 92 6.73 -5.14 -1.55
C SER A 92 7.04 -6.39 -2.40
N GLY A 93 7.01 -6.29 -3.73
CA GLY A 93 7.36 -7.40 -4.62
C GLY A 93 8.76 -7.96 -4.37
N LEU A 94 9.77 -7.10 -4.22
CA LEU A 94 11.13 -7.54 -3.92
C LEU A 94 11.23 -8.21 -2.53
N ALA A 95 10.49 -7.69 -1.55
CA ALA A 95 10.47 -8.24 -0.20
C ALA A 95 9.96 -9.69 -0.19
N ILE A 96 9.02 -10.06 -1.08
CA ILE A 96 8.55 -11.45 -1.22
C ILE A 96 9.70 -12.38 -1.63
N GLY A 97 10.48 -11.99 -2.64
CA GLY A 97 11.61 -12.78 -3.13
C GLY A 97 12.68 -12.99 -2.07
N LEU A 98 13.03 -11.93 -1.34
CA LEU A 98 14.00 -11.96 -0.25
C LEU A 98 13.51 -12.79 0.94
N ALA A 99 12.28 -12.57 1.39
CA ALA A 99 11.69 -13.32 2.49
C ALA A 99 11.71 -14.84 2.24
N ARG A 100 11.48 -15.27 0.98
CA ARG A 100 11.56 -16.68 0.61
C ARG A 100 12.96 -17.28 0.71
N GLN A 101 14.03 -16.49 0.61
CA GLN A 101 15.41 -16.98 0.82
C GLN A 101 15.72 -17.29 2.28
N TRP A 102 15.03 -16.63 3.21
CA TRP A 102 15.20 -16.85 4.66
C TRP A 102 14.05 -17.65 5.28
N ALA A 103 13.04 -18.01 4.49
CA ALA A 103 11.93 -18.83 4.93
C ALA A 103 12.42 -20.25 5.29
N GLN A 104 12.64 -20.48 6.57
CA GLN A 104 12.87 -21.80 7.15
C GLN A 104 11.57 -22.62 7.22
N PRO A 105 11.63 -23.96 7.15
CA PRO A 105 10.51 -24.81 7.49
C PRO A 105 9.99 -24.48 8.91
N GLY A 106 8.68 -24.23 9.06
CA GLY A 106 8.05 -23.93 10.37
C GLY A 106 7.73 -22.46 10.66
N HIS A 107 7.82 -21.56 9.67
CA HIS A 107 7.42 -20.14 9.80
C HIS A 107 5.92 -19.87 10.07
N SER A 108 5.10 -20.91 10.24
CA SER A 108 3.68 -20.78 10.62
C SER A 108 3.47 -20.06 11.96
N LYS A 109 4.50 -20.01 12.82
CA LYS A 109 4.45 -19.33 14.13
C LYS A 109 4.23 -17.81 14.02
N ALA A 110 4.81 -17.15 13.01
CA ALA A 110 4.69 -15.69 12.89
C ALA A 110 3.26 -15.26 12.51
N GLN A 111 2.63 -15.97 11.58
CA GLN A 111 1.23 -15.72 11.21
C GLN A 111 0.29 -15.98 12.37
N ALA A 112 0.51 -17.06 13.14
CA ALA A 112 -0.27 -17.36 14.33
C ALA A 112 -0.11 -16.29 15.43
N ALA A 113 1.10 -15.72 15.60
CA ALA A 113 1.34 -14.66 16.58
C ALA A 113 0.56 -13.36 16.27
N GLY A 114 0.27 -13.09 14.99
CA GLY A 114 -0.51 -11.93 14.55
C GLY A 114 -2.03 -12.15 14.51
N ALA A 115 -2.52 -13.34 14.90
CA ALA A 115 -3.94 -13.64 14.86
C ALA A 115 -4.72 -12.79 15.89
N PRO A 116 -5.93 -12.31 15.55
CA PRO A 116 -6.78 -11.61 16.51
C PRO A 116 -7.13 -12.54 17.67
N GLN A 117 -6.98 -12.04 18.90
CA GLN A 117 -7.22 -12.81 20.13
C GLN A 117 -8.62 -12.58 20.73
N GLY A 118 -9.35 -11.56 20.26
CA GLY A 118 -10.66 -11.19 20.79
C GLY A 118 -11.79 -12.01 20.18
N ALA A 119 -12.80 -12.34 21.00
CA ALA A 119 -14.03 -13.00 20.54
C ALA A 119 -15.02 -12.06 19.83
N LYS A 120 -14.83 -10.74 20.00
CA LYS A 120 -15.72 -9.68 19.47
C LYS A 120 -14.90 -8.71 18.63
N ALA A 121 -15.51 -8.23 17.55
CA ALA A 121 -14.89 -7.28 16.63
C ALA A 121 -15.85 -6.16 16.26
N VAL A 122 -15.29 -4.99 15.96
CA VAL A 122 -15.99 -3.85 15.36
C VAL A 122 -15.20 -3.38 14.15
N VAL A 123 -15.88 -3.08 13.06
CA VAL A 123 -15.27 -2.45 11.89
C VAL A 123 -15.46 -0.94 11.99
N LEU A 124 -14.37 -0.17 11.90
CA LEU A 124 -14.38 1.29 11.83
C LEU A 124 -13.95 1.74 10.43
N SER A 125 -14.84 2.39 9.69
CA SER A 125 -14.58 2.80 8.30
C SER A 125 -14.60 4.32 8.14
N GLY A 126 -13.45 4.94 7.88
CA GLY A 126 -13.29 6.38 7.67
C GLY A 126 -12.87 6.82 6.26
N SER A 127 -12.44 5.88 5.41
CA SER A 127 -11.96 6.21 4.05
C SER A 127 -13.13 6.47 3.10
N CYS A 128 -12.99 7.52 2.29
CA CYS A 128 -13.95 7.93 1.27
C CYS A 128 -13.65 7.33 -0.12
N SER A 129 -12.71 6.38 -0.21
CA SER A 129 -12.28 5.82 -1.51
C SER A 129 -13.39 5.01 -2.19
N THR A 130 -13.33 4.88 -3.52
CA THR A 130 -14.24 4.04 -4.30
C THR A 130 -14.26 2.59 -3.80
N MET A 131 -13.10 2.05 -3.43
CA MET A 131 -13.01 0.68 -2.90
C MET A 131 -13.68 0.56 -1.52
N THR A 132 -13.41 1.50 -0.61
CA THR A 132 -14.01 1.49 0.73
C THR A 132 -15.53 1.62 0.68
N ASN A 133 -16.07 2.46 -0.21
CA ASN A 133 -17.51 2.57 -0.42
C ASN A 133 -18.15 1.25 -0.88
N ARG A 134 -17.47 0.49 -1.76
CA ARG A 134 -17.93 -0.85 -2.17
C ARG A 134 -17.88 -1.85 -1.02
N GLN A 135 -16.80 -1.86 -0.24
CA GLN A 135 -16.65 -2.73 0.93
C GLN A 135 -17.76 -2.50 1.95
N VAL A 136 -18.07 -1.23 2.28
CA VAL A 136 -19.16 -0.94 3.22
C VAL A 136 -20.52 -1.32 2.63
N ALA A 137 -20.77 -1.02 1.35
CA ALA A 137 -22.04 -1.36 0.69
C ALA A 137 -22.31 -2.88 0.70
N CYS A 138 -21.25 -3.69 0.63
CA CYS A 138 -21.31 -5.14 0.77
C CYS A 138 -21.50 -5.56 2.24
N TYR A 139 -20.67 -5.07 3.15
CA TYR A 139 -20.66 -5.53 4.54
C TYR A 139 -21.92 -5.16 5.32
N ARG A 140 -22.54 -4.01 5.03
CA ARG A 140 -23.81 -3.59 5.66
C ARG A 140 -24.98 -4.55 5.39
N GLN A 141 -24.87 -5.43 4.40
CA GLN A 141 -25.90 -6.44 4.11
C GLN A 141 -25.81 -7.64 5.06
N GLN A 142 -24.68 -7.78 5.76
CA GLN A 142 -24.33 -8.94 6.58
C GLN A 142 -24.18 -8.58 8.07
N ALA A 143 -24.14 -7.30 8.40
CA ALA A 143 -23.81 -6.78 9.72
C ALA A 143 -24.66 -5.55 10.05
N ALA A 144 -24.98 -5.38 11.34
CA ALA A 144 -25.54 -4.12 11.83
C ALA A 144 -24.59 -2.97 11.48
N SER A 145 -25.13 -1.88 10.94
CA SER A 145 -24.31 -0.74 10.51
C SER A 145 -24.85 0.58 11.04
N HIS A 146 -23.96 1.41 11.58
CA HIS A 146 -24.29 2.76 12.03
C HIS A 146 -23.49 3.81 11.26
N ALA A 147 -24.18 4.79 10.71
CA ALA A 147 -23.57 5.95 10.07
C ALA A 147 -23.27 7.02 11.14
N ILE A 148 -22.02 7.45 11.24
CA ILE A 148 -21.60 8.56 12.08
C ILE A 148 -22.14 9.85 11.47
N ASP A 149 -22.89 10.58 12.27
CA ASP A 149 -23.35 11.93 11.98
C ASP A 149 -22.24 12.93 12.31
N VAL A 150 -21.68 13.55 11.28
CA VAL A 150 -20.57 14.52 11.39
C VAL A 150 -20.97 15.73 12.23
N ALA A 151 -22.24 16.16 12.18
CA ALA A 151 -22.72 17.31 12.93
C ALA A 151 -22.56 17.11 14.45
N ARG A 152 -22.66 15.86 14.91
CA ARG A 152 -22.52 15.47 16.32
C ARG A 152 -21.07 15.27 16.75
N CYS A 153 -20.10 15.49 15.86
CA CYS A 153 -18.67 15.33 16.15
C CYS A 153 -17.90 16.66 16.29
N ILE A 154 -18.57 17.80 16.04
CA ILE A 154 -17.93 19.12 15.91
C ILE A 154 -17.42 19.63 17.27
N THR A 155 -18.29 19.68 18.29
CA THR A 155 -17.90 20.15 19.63
C THR A 155 -17.30 19.03 20.46
N ALA A 156 -16.52 19.36 21.49
CA ALA A 156 -15.91 18.36 22.35
C ALA A 156 -16.95 17.58 23.17
N ASP A 157 -17.94 18.30 23.71
CA ASP A 157 -18.98 17.72 24.56
C ASP A 157 -19.92 16.81 23.75
N ASP A 158 -20.39 17.27 22.58
CA ASP A 158 -21.24 16.46 21.71
C ASP A 158 -20.51 15.21 21.22
N ARG A 159 -19.22 15.34 20.87
CA ARG A 159 -18.41 14.21 20.42
C ARG A 159 -18.20 13.18 21.52
N ALA A 160 -17.96 13.61 22.76
CA ALA A 160 -17.79 12.71 23.89
C ALA A 160 -19.09 11.94 24.19
N ALA A 161 -20.23 12.64 24.22
CA ALA A 161 -21.53 12.02 24.39
C ALA A 161 -21.84 11.03 23.25
N TYR A 162 -21.62 11.43 22.01
CA TYR A 162 -21.91 10.60 20.84
C TYR A 162 -20.99 9.38 20.74
N ALA A 163 -19.72 9.49 21.13
CA ALA A 163 -18.82 8.34 21.23
C ALA A 163 -19.34 7.30 22.24
N GLY A 164 -19.89 7.76 23.38
CA GLY A 164 -20.55 6.89 24.36
C GLY A 164 -21.75 6.15 23.77
N GLU A 165 -22.63 6.87 23.06
CA GLU A 165 -23.78 6.27 22.36
C GLU A 165 -23.37 5.22 21.33
N LEU A 166 -22.37 5.53 20.49
CA LEU A 166 -21.87 4.60 19.47
C LEU A 166 -21.24 3.36 20.13
N SER A 167 -20.51 3.53 21.23
CA SER A 167 -19.95 2.41 21.98
C SER A 167 -21.04 1.50 22.53
N ALA A 168 -22.09 2.07 23.15
CA ALA A 168 -23.23 1.32 23.65
C ALA A 168 -23.96 0.58 22.52
N TRP A 169 -24.16 1.24 21.37
CA TRP A 169 -24.76 0.62 20.19
C TRP A 169 -23.93 -0.56 19.66
N VAL A 170 -22.61 -0.43 19.60
CA VAL A 170 -21.71 -1.54 19.20
C VAL A 170 -21.84 -2.71 20.17
N GLN A 171 -21.88 -2.44 21.49
CA GLN A 171 -22.03 -3.49 22.51
C GLN A 171 -23.36 -4.24 22.38
N GLN A 172 -24.45 -3.55 22.05
CA GLN A 172 -25.77 -4.16 21.81
C GLN A 172 -25.78 -5.10 20.59
N HIS A 173 -24.89 -4.88 19.62
CA HIS A 173 -24.80 -5.66 18.38
C HIS A 173 -23.57 -6.58 18.34
N ALA A 174 -22.90 -6.76 19.48
CA ALA A 174 -21.60 -7.43 19.56
C ALA A 174 -21.63 -8.91 19.12
N ASP A 175 -22.80 -9.56 19.16
CA ASP A 175 -22.96 -10.96 18.81
C ASP A 175 -23.27 -11.17 17.31
N THR A 176 -23.41 -10.09 16.54
CA THR A 176 -23.75 -10.11 15.09
C THR A 176 -22.65 -9.51 14.19
N ASN A 177 -21.45 -9.27 14.72
CA ASN A 177 -20.35 -8.51 14.09
C ASN A 177 -20.79 -7.09 13.68
N ALA A 178 -20.47 -6.06 14.47
CA ALA A 178 -20.95 -4.70 14.24
C ALA A 178 -20.02 -3.87 13.31
N LEU A 179 -20.61 -3.00 12.48
CA LEU A 179 -19.93 -1.99 11.67
C LEU A 179 -20.32 -0.58 12.15
N ALA A 180 -19.33 0.23 12.55
CA ALA A 180 -19.51 1.67 12.68
C ALA A 180 -18.75 2.38 11.55
N ARG A 181 -19.41 3.30 10.84
CA ARG A 181 -18.84 3.97 9.67
C ARG A 181 -18.97 5.48 9.77
N TRP A 182 -17.94 6.20 9.31
CA TRP A 182 -18.05 7.58 8.88
C TRP A 182 -18.79 7.71 7.55
N CYS A 183 -19.97 8.35 7.54
CA CYS A 183 -20.69 8.60 6.29
C CYS A 183 -20.14 9.87 5.62
N THR A 184 -19.39 9.72 4.54
CA THR A 184 -19.53 10.68 3.43
C THR A 184 -20.81 10.32 2.66
N PRO A 185 -21.76 11.26 2.48
CA PRO A 185 -22.88 11.02 1.57
C PRO A 185 -22.35 10.72 0.16
N PRO A 186 -23.11 9.98 -0.68
CA PRO A 186 -22.78 9.84 -2.08
C PRO A 186 -22.62 11.24 -2.72
N PRO A 187 -21.75 11.39 -3.74
CA PRO A 187 -21.31 12.69 -4.28
C PRO A 187 -22.42 13.62 -4.79
N ASN A 188 -23.66 13.15 -4.88
CA ASN A 188 -24.82 13.93 -5.34
C ASN A 188 -25.56 14.67 -4.21
N ARG A 189 -25.06 14.69 -2.98
CA ARG A 189 -25.53 15.63 -1.95
C ARG A 189 -24.32 16.24 -1.23
N THR A 190 -24.15 17.55 -1.42
CA THR A 190 -23.11 18.45 -0.90
C THR A 190 -21.71 18.37 -1.54
N PRO A 191 -21.21 19.45 -2.18
CA PRO A 191 -19.84 19.52 -2.63
C PRO A 191 -18.91 19.66 -1.43
N CYS A 192 -17.94 18.76 -1.33
CA CYS A 192 -16.81 18.90 -0.41
C CYS A 192 -15.88 19.98 -1.00
N ASN A 193 -16.16 21.24 -0.64
CA ASN A 193 -15.24 22.34 -0.93
C ASN A 193 -14.01 22.13 -0.04
N LYS A 194 -12.93 21.60 -0.63
CA LYS A 194 -11.60 21.76 -0.07
C LYS A 194 -11.22 23.24 -0.24
N SER A 195 -11.65 24.09 0.68
CA SER A 195 -11.08 25.43 0.79
C SER A 195 -9.64 25.28 1.27
N SER A 196 -8.72 25.60 0.38
CA SER A 196 -7.33 25.90 0.67
C SER A 196 -7.25 26.96 1.78
N ALA A 197 -6.89 26.55 2.99
CA ALA A 197 -6.38 27.48 3.99
C ALA A 197 -4.95 27.85 3.59
N SER A 198 -4.82 28.80 2.66
CA SER A 198 -3.63 29.64 2.57
C SER A 198 -3.79 30.75 3.61
N MET A 199 -3.10 30.64 4.74
CA MET A 199 -2.90 31.78 5.63
C MET A 199 -1.90 32.72 4.92
N GLY A 200 -2.40 33.91 4.57
CA GLY A 200 -1.60 35.13 4.55
C GLY A 200 -1.83 35.90 5.83
#